data_AF-A0A3P7MVX0-F1
#
_entry.id   AF-A0A3P7MVX0-F1
#
_cell.length_a   1.000
_cell.length_b   1.000
_cell.length_c   1.000
_cell.angle_alpha   90.00
_cell.angle_beta   90.00
_cell.angle_gamma   90.00
#
_symmetry.space_group_name_H-M   'P 1'
#
loop_
_entity.id
_entity.type
_entity.pdbx_description
1 polymer ?
#
loop_
_entity_poly.entity_id
_entity_poly.type
_entity_poly.pdbx_seq_one_letter_code
_entity_poly.pdbx_strand_id
1 'polypeptide(L)'
;MLFTASCSRIGSEYQAVVPDFVYAPNIPYQSSSSNLEINVWRPSMAPLSSVLEAFFQEASKNSFSKEAVHVFLHCHNYDISRSLTDLPNYHPLLNTWNKHEVQRFLKCVDSKPRKNFVNVKRSVSFHLQNACANWFKNLPRLISLL
;
A
#
# COMPACT_ATOMS: atom_id res chain seq x y z
N MET A 1 20.10 17.34 41.34
CA MET A 1 20.24 17.66 39.90
C MET A 1 20.51 16.33 39.19
N LEU A 2 19.49 15.70 38.59
CA LEU A 2 19.62 14.40 37.94
C LEU A 2 19.93 14.62 36.46
N PHE A 3 21.15 14.32 36.04
CA PHE A 3 21.48 14.21 34.62
C PHE A 3 20.87 12.91 34.09
N THR A 4 19.74 12.99 33.39
CA THR A 4 19.28 11.89 32.53
C THR A 4 20.15 11.87 31.29
N ALA A 5 21.37 11.36 31.42
CA ALA A 5 22.22 11.06 30.27
C ALA A 5 21.77 9.72 29.69
N SER A 6 21.06 9.76 28.56
CA SER A 6 20.83 8.58 27.72
C SER A 6 22.19 8.09 27.22
N CYS A 7 22.74 7.05 27.86
CA CYS A 7 24.05 6.51 27.51
C CYS A 7 23.90 5.40 26.47
N SER A 8 24.68 5.47 25.38
CA SER A 8 24.81 4.38 24.41
C SER A 8 25.48 3.17 25.06
N ARG A 9 24.89 1.99 24.92
CA ARG A 9 25.44 0.74 25.46
C ARG A 9 26.37 0.09 24.44
N ILE A 10 27.49 -0.45 24.94
CA ILE A 10 28.51 -1.13 24.13
C ILE A 10 28.67 -2.55 24.68
N GLY A 11 28.74 -3.54 23.78
CA GLY A 11 28.82 -4.97 24.11
C GLY A 11 28.29 -5.82 22.96
N SER A 12 28.64 -7.11 22.94
CA SER A 12 28.19 -8.07 21.92
C SER A 12 26.67 -8.18 21.83
N GLU A 13 25.97 -7.96 22.95
CA GLU A 13 24.51 -7.95 23.04
C GLU A 13 23.87 -6.67 22.48
N TYR A 14 24.66 -5.64 22.17
CA TYR A 14 24.19 -4.36 21.63
C TYR A 14 24.74 -4.05 20.22
N GLN A 15 25.87 -4.65 19.85
CA GLN A 15 26.54 -4.40 18.57
C GLN A 15 26.07 -5.39 17.50
N ALA A 16 25.80 -4.89 16.29
CA ALA A 16 25.47 -5.75 15.15
C ALA A 16 26.72 -6.48 14.64
N VAL A 17 26.55 -7.72 14.20
CA VAL A 17 27.60 -8.45 13.46
C VAL A 17 27.76 -7.78 12.09
N VAL A 18 28.96 -7.31 11.80
CA VAL A 18 29.29 -6.72 10.49
C VAL A 18 29.51 -7.86 9.49
N PRO A 19 28.71 -7.96 8.42
CA PRO A 19 28.92 -8.99 7.40
C PRO A 19 30.23 -8.78 6.65
N ASP A 20 30.84 -9.88 6.20
CA ASP A 20 32.02 -9.82 5.34
C ASP A 20 31.71 -9.17 3.99
N PHE A 21 32.70 -8.46 3.45
CA PHE A 21 32.58 -7.83 2.15
C PHE A 21 32.68 -8.87 1.02
N VAL A 22 31.68 -8.93 0.14
CA VAL A 22 31.66 -9.83 -1.02
C VAL A 22 31.97 -9.02 -2.29
N TYR A 23 33.15 -9.25 -2.87
CA TYR A 23 33.65 -8.49 -4.04
C TYR A 23 32.83 -8.67 -5.32
N ALA A 24 32.20 -9.83 -5.51
CA ALA A 24 31.35 -10.11 -6.67
C ALA A 24 30.30 -11.15 -6.27
N PRO A 25 29.02 -10.77 -6.09
CA PRO A 25 27.97 -11.76 -5.86
C PRO A 25 27.81 -12.61 -7.12
N ASN A 26 27.72 -13.94 -6.96
CA ASN A 26 27.57 -14.89 -8.07
C ASN A 26 26.31 -14.63 -8.93
N ILE A 27 25.30 -13.99 -8.35
CA ILE A 27 24.06 -13.61 -9.01
C ILE A 27 23.83 -12.12 -8.70
N PRO A 28 23.57 -11.26 -9.71
CA PRO A 28 23.17 -9.89 -9.46
C PRO A 28 21.95 -9.85 -8.55
N TYR A 29 21.92 -8.95 -7.56
CA TYR A 29 20.80 -8.86 -6.60
C TYR A 29 19.44 -8.75 -7.32
N GLN A 30 19.38 -7.99 -8.43
CA GLN A 30 18.20 -7.82 -9.29
C GLN A 30 17.68 -9.11 -9.94
N SER A 31 18.53 -10.13 -10.04
CA SER A 31 18.22 -11.45 -10.62
C SER A 31 18.05 -12.52 -9.55
N SER A 32 18.24 -12.17 -8.27
CA SER A 32 17.98 -13.09 -7.18
C SER A 32 16.48 -13.22 -6.95
N SER A 33 15.95 -14.45 -7.08
CA SER A 33 14.58 -14.74 -6.70
C SER A 33 14.49 -14.72 -5.17
N SER A 34 14.00 -13.62 -4.62
CA SER A 34 13.79 -13.47 -3.19
C SER A 34 12.32 -13.76 -2.85
N ASN A 35 12.10 -14.60 -1.83
CA ASN A 35 10.76 -14.79 -1.26
C ASN A 35 10.34 -13.64 -0.33
N LEU A 36 11.20 -12.63 -0.14
CA LEU A 36 10.97 -11.48 0.74
C LEU A 36 10.41 -10.26 0.00
N GLU A 37 10.40 -10.28 -1.33
CA GLU A 37 9.97 -9.14 -2.16
C GLU A 37 9.18 -9.60 -3.38
N ILE A 38 8.37 -8.67 -3.91
CA ILE A 38 7.62 -8.85 -5.15
C ILE A 38 7.91 -7.63 -6.02
N ASN A 39 8.32 -7.87 -7.26
CA ASN A 39 8.45 -6.80 -8.24
C ASN A 39 7.04 -6.42 -8.74
N VAL A 40 6.73 -5.12 -8.66
CA VAL A 40 5.43 -4.58 -9.11
C VAL A 40 5.58 -3.56 -10.25
N TRP A 41 6.81 -3.24 -10.63
CA TRP A 41 7.13 -2.30 -11.71
C TRP A 41 8.60 -2.45 -12.16
N ARG A 42 8.81 -2.41 -13.48
CA ARG A 42 10.11 -2.49 -14.16
C ARG A 42 10.30 -1.26 -15.04
N PRO A 43 11.08 -0.25 -14.61
CA PRO A 43 11.30 0.97 -15.38
C PRO A 43 11.86 0.73 -16.79
N SER A 44 12.67 -0.32 -16.98
CA SER A 44 13.24 -0.68 -18.27
C SER A 44 12.22 -1.15 -19.31
N MET A 45 11.05 -1.62 -18.86
CA MET A 45 9.95 -2.06 -19.72
C MET A 45 8.79 -1.07 -19.72
N ALA A 46 8.97 0.09 -19.09
CA ALA A 46 7.92 1.09 -18.98
C ALA A 46 7.51 1.60 -20.37
N PRO A 47 6.20 1.74 -20.65
CA PRO A 47 5.71 2.40 -21.84
C PRO A 47 6.19 3.85 -21.88
N LEU A 48 6.17 4.45 -23.08
CA LEU A 48 6.39 5.89 -23.24
C LEU A 48 5.41 6.68 -22.36
N SER A 49 5.85 7.80 -21.79
CA SER A 49 5.05 8.60 -20.86
C SER A 49 3.71 9.03 -21.46
N SER A 50 3.65 9.37 -22.75
CA SER A 50 2.39 9.73 -23.43
C SER A 50 1.39 8.57 -23.49
N VAL A 51 1.88 7.35 -23.70
CA VAL A 51 1.06 6.13 -23.74
C VAL A 51 0.58 5.78 -22.34
N LEU A 52 1.45 5.91 -21.34
CA LEU A 52 1.11 5.67 -19.94
C LEU A 52 0.04 6.66 -19.44
N GLU A 53 0.14 7.94 -19.80
CA GLU A 53 -0.87 8.95 -19.45
C GLU A 53 -2.22 8.68 -20.11
N ALA A 54 -2.23 8.29 -21.39
CA ALA A 54 -3.46 7.86 -22.06
C ALA A 54 -4.09 6.63 -21.36
N PHE A 55 -3.25 5.68 -20.91
CA PHE A 55 -3.71 4.52 -20.15
C PHE A 55 -4.29 4.92 -18.79
N PHE A 56 -3.68 5.86 -18.06
CA PHE A 56 -4.24 6.37 -16.80
C PHE A 56 -5.61 7.00 -17.02
N GLN A 57 -5.81 7.75 -18.10
CA GLN A 57 -7.10 8.33 -18.44
C GLN A 57 -8.16 7.24 -18.65
N GLU A 58 -7.85 6.18 -19.38
CA GLU A 58 -8.79 5.08 -19.61
C GLU A 58 -9.08 4.29 -18.32
N ALA A 59 -8.04 4.00 -17.55
CA ALA A 59 -8.14 3.28 -16.28
C ALA A 59 -8.97 4.05 -15.24
N SER A 60 -8.92 5.38 -15.25
CA SER A 60 -9.70 6.23 -14.35
C SER A 60 -11.22 6.04 -14.51
N LYS A 61 -11.70 5.70 -15.73
CA LYS A 61 -13.11 5.40 -16.00
C LYS A 61 -13.59 4.15 -15.25
N ASN A 62 -12.68 3.22 -14.97
CA ASN A 62 -12.92 1.99 -14.23
C ASN A 62 -12.50 2.11 -12.76
N SER A 63 -12.32 3.34 -12.25
CA SER A 63 -11.95 3.64 -10.86
C SER A 63 -10.60 3.05 -10.41
N PHE A 64 -9.68 2.80 -11.34
CA PHE A 64 -8.32 2.41 -10.98
C PHE A 64 -7.53 3.60 -10.44
N SER A 65 -6.84 3.39 -9.32
CA SER A 65 -5.78 4.31 -8.85
C SER A 65 -4.54 4.19 -9.74
N LYS A 66 -3.71 5.25 -9.80
CA LYS A 66 -2.46 5.22 -10.57
C LYS A 66 -1.51 4.11 -10.12
N GLU A 67 -1.47 3.82 -8.83
CA GLU A 67 -0.65 2.73 -8.27
C GLU A 67 -1.13 1.36 -8.78
N ALA A 68 -2.44 1.14 -8.78
CA ALA A 68 -3.03 -0.08 -9.31
C ALA A 68 -2.74 -0.28 -10.80
N VAL A 69 -2.72 0.81 -11.58
CA VAL A 69 -2.36 0.76 -13.02
C VAL A 69 -0.93 0.26 -13.22
N HIS A 70 0.04 0.71 -12.43
CA HIS A 70 1.42 0.21 -12.55
C HIS A 70 1.52 -1.29 -12.31
N VAL A 71 0.86 -1.79 -11.24
CA VAL A 71 0.80 -3.22 -10.95
C VAL A 71 0.09 -3.97 -12.07
N PHE A 72 -1.01 -3.41 -12.57
CA PHE A 72 -1.81 -4.01 -13.63
C PHE A 72 -1.01 -4.17 -14.92
N LEU A 73 -0.32 -3.12 -15.36
CA LEU A 73 0.57 -3.16 -16.52
C LEU A 73 1.71 -4.16 -16.32
N HIS A 74 2.28 -4.23 -15.13
CA HIS A 74 3.31 -5.21 -14.81
C HIS A 74 2.81 -6.66 -14.97
N CYS A 75 1.61 -6.96 -14.46
CA CYS A 75 0.97 -8.28 -14.61
C CYS A 75 0.68 -8.64 -16.08
N HIS A 76 0.48 -7.64 -16.94
CA HIS A 76 0.25 -7.83 -18.38
C HIS A 76 1.54 -7.74 -19.21
N ASN A 77 2.72 -7.79 -18.58
CA ASN A 77 4.01 -7.66 -19.25
C ASN A 77 4.11 -6.38 -20.11
N TYR A 78 3.43 -5.30 -19.70
CA TYR A 78 3.41 -4.01 -20.39
C TYR A 78 2.76 -4.02 -21.78
N ASP A 79 1.98 -5.06 -22.11
CA ASP A 79 1.16 -5.10 -23.33
C ASP A 79 -0.07 -4.20 -23.16
N ILE A 80 -0.02 -3.03 -23.79
CA ILE A 80 -1.07 -2.01 -23.68
C ILE A 80 -2.40 -2.48 -24.26
N SER A 81 -2.38 -3.12 -25.44
CA SER A 81 -3.60 -3.53 -26.13
C SER A 81 -4.35 -4.62 -25.37
N ARG A 82 -3.62 -5.60 -24.85
CA ARG A 82 -4.18 -6.64 -24.00
C ARG A 82 -4.70 -6.06 -22.69
N SER A 83 -3.90 -5.23 -22.03
CA SER A 83 -4.27 -4.58 -20.77
C SER A 83 -5.56 -3.78 -20.91
N LEU A 84 -5.74 -3.01 -21.99
CA LEU A 84 -6.96 -2.22 -22.22
C LEU A 84 -8.21 -3.10 -22.39
N THR A 85 -8.06 -4.26 -23.03
CA THR A 85 -9.16 -5.20 -23.24
C THR A 85 -9.58 -5.87 -21.95
N ASP A 86 -8.60 -6.20 -21.10
CA ASP A 86 -8.84 -6.86 -19.80
C ASP A 86 -9.27 -5.87 -18.71
N LEU A 87 -9.01 -4.57 -18.89
CA LEU A 87 -9.28 -3.52 -17.91
C LEU A 87 -10.71 -3.53 -17.32
N PRO A 88 -11.80 -3.73 -18.10
CA PRO A 88 -13.17 -3.77 -17.56
C PRO A 88 -13.47 -5.01 -16.69
N ASN A 89 -12.68 -6.08 -16.84
CA ASN A 89 -12.89 -7.33 -16.11
C ASN A 89 -12.31 -7.28 -14.70
N TYR A 90 -11.40 -6.34 -14.43
CA TYR A 90 -10.78 -6.18 -13.14
C TYR A 90 -11.41 -4.99 -12.41
N HIS A 91 -12.11 -5.27 -11.32
CA HIS A 91 -12.50 -4.26 -10.37
C HIS A 91 -11.55 -4.36 -9.18
N PRO A 92 -10.61 -3.39 -8.99
CA PRO A 92 -9.89 -3.34 -7.74
C PRO A 92 -10.93 -3.29 -6.63
N LEU A 93 -10.75 -4.07 -5.56
CA LEU A 93 -11.67 -4.09 -4.43
C LEU A 93 -11.76 -2.67 -3.85
N LEU A 94 -12.70 -1.89 -4.35
CA LEU A 94 -13.02 -0.58 -3.82
C LEU A 94 -13.69 -0.78 -2.47
N ASN A 95 -13.55 0.23 -1.62
CA ASN A 95 -14.13 0.30 -0.29
C ASN A 95 -15.47 -0.47 -0.21
N THR A 96 -15.43 -1.68 0.35
CA THR A 96 -16.59 -2.57 0.42
C THR A 96 -17.61 -2.11 1.46
N TRP A 97 -17.38 -0.93 2.05
CA TRP A 97 -18.13 -0.45 3.19
C TRP A 97 -19.42 0.21 2.74
N ASN A 98 -20.54 -0.30 3.23
CA ASN A 98 -21.85 0.33 3.04
C ASN A 98 -22.02 1.56 3.96
N LYS A 99 -23.06 2.37 3.71
CA LYS A 99 -23.34 3.60 4.46
C LYS A 99 -23.44 3.38 5.98
N HIS A 100 -24.06 2.28 6.41
CA HIS A 100 -24.20 1.96 7.84
C HIS A 100 -22.86 1.63 8.50
N GLU A 101 -21.97 0.96 7.79
CA GLU A 101 -20.63 0.62 8.27
C GLU A 101 -19.75 1.86 8.43
N VAL A 102 -19.83 2.78 7.47
CA VAL A 102 -19.18 4.10 7.54
C VAL A 102 -19.68 4.89 8.76
N GLN A 103 -21.00 4.97 8.96
CA GLN A 103 -21.58 5.68 10.09
C GLN A 103 -21.18 5.07 11.43
N ARG A 104 -21.20 3.73 11.55
CA ARG A 104 -20.77 3.03 12.76
C ARG A 104 -19.30 3.28 13.05
N PHE A 105 -18.44 3.26 12.03
CA PHE A 105 -17.02 3.55 12.16
C PHE A 105 -16.76 4.98 12.66
N LEU A 106 -17.36 5.99 12.02
CA LEU A 106 -17.21 7.40 12.42
C LEU A 106 -17.66 7.61 13.87
N LYS A 107 -18.83 7.05 14.24
CA LYS A 107 -19.34 7.11 15.62
C LYS A 107 -18.37 6.50 16.63
N CYS A 108 -17.76 5.37 16.31
CA CYS A 108 -16.79 4.72 17.19
C CYS A 108 -15.46 5.48 17.27
N VAL A 109 -14.95 6.01 16.16
CA VAL A 109 -13.68 6.76 16.14
C VAL A 109 -13.78 8.08 16.90
N ASP A 110 -14.93 8.76 16.81
CA ASP A 110 -15.19 10.03 17.49
C ASP A 110 -15.65 9.86 18.95
N SER A 111 -16.00 8.64 19.35
CA SER A 111 -16.31 8.33 20.75
C SER A 111 -15.07 8.46 21.64
N LYS A 112 -15.26 8.83 22.91
CA LYS A 112 -14.15 8.94 23.88
C LYS A 112 -13.73 7.54 24.36
N PRO A 113 -12.43 7.20 24.40
CA PRO A 113 -11.28 7.97 23.92
C PRO A 113 -11.16 7.98 22.39
N ARG A 114 -10.96 9.17 21.80
CA ARG A 114 -10.94 9.36 20.34
C ARG A 114 -9.80 8.59 19.70
N LYS A 115 -9.99 8.15 18.45
CA LYS A 115 -8.99 7.44 17.65
C LYS A 115 -8.47 6.15 18.30
N ASN A 116 -9.27 5.53 19.17
CA ASN A 116 -8.96 4.22 19.72
C ASN A 116 -9.40 3.12 18.74
N PHE A 117 -8.52 2.82 17.78
CA PHE A 117 -8.78 1.82 16.74
C PHE A 117 -8.90 0.38 17.28
N VAL A 118 -8.38 0.11 18.48
CA VAL A 118 -8.58 -1.18 19.18
C VAL A 118 -10.05 -1.35 19.57
N ASN A 119 -10.70 -0.30 20.09
CA ASN A 119 -12.12 -0.31 20.43
C ASN A 119 -13.00 -0.31 19.18
N VAL A 120 -12.62 0.44 18.15
CA VAL A 120 -13.32 0.46 16.86
C VAL A 120 -13.36 -0.95 16.24
N LYS A 121 -12.27 -1.72 16.30
CA LYS A 121 -12.24 -3.12 15.85
C LYS A 121 -13.25 -4.01 16.58
N ARG A 122 -13.47 -3.76 17.88
CA ARG A 122 -14.40 -4.59 18.69
C ARG A 122 -15.86 -4.29 18.36
N SER A 123 -16.17 -3.02 18.08
CA SER A 123 -17.52 -2.58 17.74
C SER A 123 -17.91 -2.87 16.29
N VAL A 124 -16.92 -3.13 15.43
CA VAL A 124 -17.11 -3.32 14.00
C VAL A 124 -16.32 -4.54 13.52
N SER A 125 -17.03 -5.60 13.13
CA SER A 125 -16.45 -6.87 12.68
C SER A 125 -15.76 -6.76 11.31
N PHE A 126 -14.65 -6.01 11.21
CA PHE A 126 -13.87 -5.86 9.98
C PHE A 126 -12.38 -6.10 10.17
N HIS A 127 -11.70 -6.41 9.07
CA HIS A 127 -10.25 -6.47 9.00
C HIS A 127 -9.65 -5.07 9.24
N LEU A 128 -8.95 -4.93 10.38
CA LEU A 128 -8.34 -3.68 10.88
C LEU A 128 -7.46 -2.96 9.84
N GLN A 129 -6.84 -3.71 8.92
CA GLN A 129 -5.98 -3.16 7.86
C GLN A 129 -6.69 -2.12 6.99
N ASN A 130 -8.02 -2.21 6.85
CA ASN A 130 -8.80 -1.24 6.07
C ASN A 130 -9.27 -0.04 6.88
N ALA A 131 -9.33 -0.10 8.22
CA ALA A 131 -9.88 0.97 9.04
C ALA A 131 -8.96 2.21 9.09
N CYS A 132 -7.67 2.01 9.33
CA CYS A 132 -6.69 3.09 9.30
C CYS A 132 -6.50 3.63 7.88
N ALA A 133 -6.41 2.75 6.87
CA ALA A 133 -6.30 3.15 5.48
C ALA A 133 -7.52 3.95 5.00
N ASN A 134 -8.75 3.56 5.41
CA ASN A 134 -9.97 4.30 5.09
C ASN A 134 -10.05 5.64 5.82
N TRP A 135 -9.61 5.73 7.08
CA TRP A 135 -9.53 7.01 7.79
C TRP A 135 -8.67 8.02 7.05
N PHE A 136 -7.52 7.62 6.51
CA PHE A 136 -6.63 8.53 5.80
C PHE A 136 -7.01 8.77 4.33
N LYS A 137 -7.46 7.72 3.60
CA LYS A 137 -7.74 7.82 2.16
C LYS A 137 -9.17 8.24 1.82
N ASN A 138 -10.13 7.88 2.66
CA ASN A 138 -11.54 8.01 2.33
C ASN A 138 -12.27 9.06 3.18
N LEU A 139 -11.65 9.75 4.14
CA LEU A 139 -12.33 10.78 4.94
C LEU A 139 -13.15 11.78 4.10
N PRO A 140 -12.65 12.31 2.97
CA PRO A 140 -13.44 13.20 2.11
C PRO A 140 -14.63 12.50 1.45
N ARG A 141 -14.47 11.23 1.03
CA ARG A 141 -15.53 10.41 0.42
C ARG A 141 -16.55 9.88 1.43
N LEU A 142 -16.12 9.61 2.66
CA LEU A 142 -16.97 9.15 3.77
C LEU A 142 -17.90 10.28 4.24
N ILE A 143 -17.42 11.53 4.20
CA ILE A 143 -18.25 12.72 4.45
C ILE A 143 -19.30 12.90 3.35
N SER A 144 -18.98 12.64 2.07
CA SER A 144 -19.96 12.73 0.97
C SER A 144 -21.04 11.64 0.96
N LEU A 145 -20.91 10.59 1.77
CA LEU A 145 -21.92 9.54 1.92
C LEU A 145 -22.93 9.81 3.05
N LEU A 146 -22.73 10.88 3.84
CA LEU A 146 -23.68 11.36 4.83
C LEU A 146 -24.82 12.11 4.14
#